data_AF-A0A1H6BP43-F1
#
_entry.id   AF-A0A1H6BP43-F1
#
_cell.length_a   1.000
_cell.length_b   1.000
_cell.length_c   1.000
_cell.angle_alpha   90.00
_cell.angle_beta   90.00
_cell.angle_gamma   90.00
#
_symmetry.space_group_name_H-M   'P 1'
#
loop_
_entity.id
_entity.type
_entity.pdbx_description
1 polymer ?
#
loop_
_entity_poly.entity_id
_entity_poly.type
_entity_poly.pdbx_seq_one_letter_code
_entity_poly.pdbx_strand_id
1 'polypeptide(L)'
;MNTTHLSSTIEVSGNELQFIRKNAPTAFARIVSEALSQDGYPVSRVTVHKELHTIKDKYNHRIIAKSRELLKAISKVEYNGK
;
A
#
# COMPACT_ATOMS: atom_id res chain seq x y z
N MET A 1 7.89 -25.24 13.62
CA MET A 1 8.20 -24.23 12.58
C MET A 1 7.58 -22.92 13.04
N ASN A 2 8.37 -22.01 13.62
CA ASN A 2 7.88 -20.73 14.12
C ASN A 2 7.87 -19.72 12.97
N THR A 3 6.71 -19.48 12.36
CA THR A 3 6.53 -18.36 11.44
C THR A 3 6.42 -17.07 12.26
N THR A 4 7.58 -16.45 12.52
CA THR A 4 7.64 -15.08 13.02
C THR A 4 6.97 -14.17 12.00
N HIS A 5 5.69 -13.85 12.21
CA HIS A 5 5.00 -12.77 11.53
C HIS A 5 5.68 -11.46 11.95
N LEU A 6 6.80 -11.14 11.30
CA LEU A 6 7.35 -9.79 11.31
C LEU A 6 6.32 -8.92 10.58
N SER A 7 5.40 -8.37 11.37
CA SER A 7 4.56 -7.23 11.03
C SER A 7 5.50 -6.06 10.76
N SER A 8 6.10 -6.08 9.57
CA SER A 8 7.07 -5.09 9.12
C SER A 8 6.27 -3.82 8.91
N THR A 9 6.39 -2.89 9.85
CA THR A 9 5.80 -1.57 9.72
C THR A 9 6.83 -0.60 9.16
N ILE A 10 6.42 0.30 8.28
CA ILE A 10 7.25 1.38 7.75
C ILE A 10 6.66 2.75 8.10
N GLU A 11 7.54 3.73 8.16
CA GLU A 11 7.16 5.14 8.18
C GLU A 11 6.92 5.61 6.73
N VAL A 12 5.82 6.32 6.51
CA VAL A 12 5.43 6.85 5.20
C VAL A 12 5.14 8.32 5.39
N SER A 13 5.75 9.18 4.57
CA SER A 13 5.50 10.61 4.66
C SER A 13 4.06 10.94 4.23
N GLY A 14 3.48 11.98 4.84
CA GLY A 14 2.15 12.46 4.43
C GLY A 14 2.09 12.86 2.94
N ASN A 15 3.22 13.34 2.40
CA ASN A 15 3.38 13.69 0.99
C ASN A 15 3.29 12.47 0.07
N GLU A 16 3.92 11.36 0.46
CA GLU A 16 3.84 10.11 -0.29
C GLU A 16 2.40 9.58 -0.32
N LEU A 17 1.70 9.58 0.81
CA LEU A 17 0.29 9.18 0.83
C LEU A 17 -0.60 10.09 -0.02
N GLN A 18 -0.33 11.38 -0.03
CA GLN A 18 -1.02 12.30 -0.93
C GLN A 18 -0.71 11.99 -2.39
N PHE A 19 0.54 11.69 -2.71
CA PHE A 19 0.94 11.30 -4.06
C PHE A 19 0.24 10.03 -4.52
N ILE A 20 0.21 8.99 -3.69
CA ILE A 20 -0.50 7.75 -4.00
C ILE A 20 -1.99 8.06 -4.23
N ARG A 21 -2.64 8.81 -3.34
CA ARG A 21 -4.06 9.17 -3.48
C ARG A 21 -4.37 9.96 -4.75
N LYS A 22 -3.48 10.87 -5.18
CA LYS A 22 -3.69 11.68 -6.39
C LYS A 22 -3.50 10.90 -7.69
N ASN A 23 -2.62 9.90 -7.68
CA ASN A 23 -2.23 9.16 -8.90
C ASN A 23 -2.88 7.78 -8.99
N ALA A 24 -3.49 7.30 -7.91
CA ALA A 24 -4.15 6.01 -7.85
C ALA A 24 -5.50 6.05 -8.59
N PRO A 25 -5.87 5.01 -9.35
CA PRO A 25 -7.20 4.88 -9.93
C PRO A 25 -8.29 4.72 -8.86
N THR A 26 -9.54 5.03 -9.19
CA THR A 26 -10.70 4.97 -8.25
C THR A 26 -10.84 3.61 -7.55
N ALA A 27 -10.50 2.51 -8.24
CA ALA A 27 -10.58 1.15 -7.70
C ALA A 27 -9.28 0.65 -7.04
N PHE A 28 -8.29 1.51 -6.78
CA PHE A 28 -6.94 1.09 -6.40
C PHE A 28 -6.85 0.23 -5.15
N ALA A 29 -7.60 0.55 -4.10
CA ALA A 29 -7.62 -0.26 -2.88
C ALA A 29 -8.12 -1.70 -3.13
N ARG A 30 -8.97 -1.89 -4.14
CA ARG A 30 -9.43 -3.22 -4.57
C ARG A 30 -8.28 -3.96 -5.28
N ILE A 31 -7.63 -3.30 -6.24
CA ILE A 31 -6.51 -3.86 -7.01
C ILE A 31 -5.38 -4.31 -6.08
N VAL A 32 -5.00 -3.47 -5.11
CA VAL A 32 -3.97 -3.80 -4.11
C VAL A 32 -4.38 -4.98 -3.24
N SER A 33 -5.64 -5.04 -2.80
CA SER A 33 -6.18 -6.16 -2.01
C SER A 33 -6.19 -7.49 -2.78
N GLU A 34 -6.59 -7.46 -4.06
CA GLU A 34 -6.56 -8.62 -4.96
C GLU A 34 -5.12 -9.09 -5.20
N ALA A 35 -4.19 -8.18 -5.50
CA ALA A 35 -2.77 -8.52 -5.70
C ALA A 35 -2.12 -9.12 -4.44
N LEU A 36 -2.36 -8.53 -3.27
CA LEU A 36 -1.84 -9.08 -2.01
C LEU A 36 -2.43 -10.46 -1.70
N SER A 37 -3.69 -10.69 -2.04
CA SER A 37 -4.32 -12.01 -1.87
C SER A 37 -3.68 -13.05 -2.79
N GLN A 38 -3.32 -12.67 -4.02
CA GLN A 38 -2.58 -13.53 -4.96
C GLN A 38 -1.16 -13.84 -4.46
N ASP A 39 -0.51 -12.90 -3.78
CA ASP A 39 0.81 -13.07 -3.14
C ASP A 39 0.76 -13.88 -1.82
N GLY A 40 -0.39 -14.48 -1.49
CA GLY A 40 -0.56 -15.28 -0.26
C GLY A 40 -0.73 -14.44 1.02
N TYR A 41 -1.03 -13.14 0.88
CA TYR A 41 -1.33 -12.23 1.99
C TYR A 41 -2.74 -11.65 1.86
N PRO A 42 -3.78 -12.44 2.18
CA PRO A 42 -5.16 -11.97 2.06
C PRO A 42 -5.41 -10.81 3.02
N VAL A 43 -5.74 -9.65 2.45
CA VAL A 43 -6.10 -8.45 3.21
C VAL A 43 -7.36 -7.83 2.63
N SER A 44 -8.30 -7.43 3.49
CA SER A 44 -9.55 -6.86 3.05
C SER A 44 -9.35 -5.50 2.38
N ARG A 45 -10.13 -5.22 1.33
CA ARG A 45 -10.19 -3.90 0.66
C ARG A 45 -10.37 -2.75 1.66
N VAL A 46 -11.20 -2.94 2.68
CA VAL A 46 -11.44 -1.91 3.72
C VAL A 46 -10.15 -1.60 4.49
N THR A 47 -9.37 -2.61 4.84
CA THR A 47 -8.08 -2.45 5.51
C THR A 47 -7.10 -1.70 4.62
N VAL A 48 -6.98 -2.09 3.34
CA VAL A 48 -6.15 -1.36 2.38
C VAL A 48 -6.60 0.09 2.21
N HIS A 49 -7.91 0.33 2.12
CA HIS A 49 -8.44 1.68 1.97
C HIS A 49 -8.09 2.55 3.18
N LYS A 50 -8.28 2.05 4.41
CA LYS A 50 -7.86 2.73 5.65
C LYS A 50 -6.35 2.99 5.64
N GLU A 51 -5.57 2.00 5.23
CA GLU A 51 -4.11 2.11 5.18
C GLU A 51 -3.63 3.26 4.29
N LEU A 52 -4.28 3.46 3.15
CA LEU A 52 -3.90 4.48 2.17
C LEU A 52 -4.51 5.86 2.45
N HIS A 53 -5.54 5.95 3.30
CA HIS A 53 -6.27 7.20 3.57
C HIS A 53 -6.07 7.75 4.99
N THR A 54 -5.65 6.93 5.95
CA THR A 54 -5.42 7.36 7.33
C THR A 54 -3.97 7.82 7.53
N ILE A 55 -3.80 9.01 8.12
CA ILE A 55 -2.50 9.49 8.58
C ILE A 55 -2.19 8.80 9.91
N LYS A 56 -1.02 8.16 10.02
CA LYS A 56 -0.58 7.42 11.21
C LYS A 56 0.94 7.26 11.20
N ASP A 57 1.53 6.93 12.35
CA ASP A 57 2.98 6.80 12.50
C ASP A 57 3.54 5.53 11.83
N LYS A 58 2.74 4.45 11.77
CA LYS A 58 3.19 3.14 11.30
C LYS A 58 2.24 2.54 10.27
N TYR A 59 2.77 2.28 9.08
CA TYR A 59 2.06 1.64 7.98
C TYR A 59 2.51 0.20 7.78
N ASN A 60 1.62 -0.65 7.30
CA ASN A 60 1.88 -2.01 6.88
C ASN A 60 2.73 -1.98 5.62
N HIS A 61 3.98 -2.40 5.77
CA HIS A 61 4.96 -2.42 4.69
C HIS A 61 4.44 -3.12 3.44
N ARG A 62 3.73 -4.24 3.59
CA ARG A 62 3.25 -5.03 2.44
C ARG A 62 2.23 -4.24 1.62
N ILE A 63 1.29 -3.57 2.30
CA ILE A 63 0.28 -2.76 1.63
C ILE A 63 0.93 -1.60 0.90
N ILE A 64 1.85 -0.88 1.55
CA ILE A 64 2.48 0.29 0.93
C ILE A 64 3.44 -0.12 -0.20
N ALA A 65 4.27 -1.15 0.00
CA ALA A 65 5.18 -1.65 -1.02
C ALA A 65 4.41 -2.13 -2.27
N LYS A 66 3.34 -2.92 -2.08
CA LYS A 66 2.50 -3.36 -3.19
C LYS A 66 1.76 -2.19 -3.84
N SER A 67 1.34 -1.20 -3.07
CA SER A 67 0.76 0.04 -3.61
C SER A 67 1.76 0.79 -4.48
N ARG A 68 3.02 0.96 -4.05
CA ARG A 68 4.06 1.61 -4.86
C ARG A 68 4.29 0.87 -6.18
N GLU A 69 4.44 -0.45 -6.09
CA GLU A 69 4.65 -1.32 -7.25
C GLU A 69 3.52 -1.18 -8.27
N LEU A 70 2.27 -1.29 -7.81
CA LEU A 70 1.09 -1.19 -8.68
C LEU A 70 0.89 0.22 -9.23
N LEU A 71 1.18 1.26 -8.45
CA LEU A 71 1.08 2.64 -8.90
C LEU A 71 2.09 2.91 -10.03
N LYS A 72 3.32 2.39 -9.90
CA LYS A 72 4.34 2.46 -10.95
C LYS A 72 3.93 1.67 -12.19
N ALA A 73 3.35 0.48 -12.02
CA ALA A 73 2.91 -0.36 -13.13
C ALA A 73 1.73 0.23 -13.90
N ILE A 74 0.72 0.75 -13.19
CA ILE A 74 -0.55 1.23 -13.77
C ILE A 74 -0.42 2.66 -14.26
N SER A 75 0.06 3.56 -13.39
CA SER A 75 0.08 5.00 -13.65
C SER A 75 1.41 5.48 -14.22
N LYS A 76 2.44 4.63 -14.30
CA LYS A 76 3.81 4.98 -14.76
C LYS A 76 4.44 6.12 -13.97
N VAL A 77 4.05 6.28 -12.72
CA VAL A 77 4.55 7.32 -11.81
C VAL A 77 5.17 6.69 -10.57
N GLU A 78 6.21 7.34 -10.05
CA GLU A 78 6.92 6.91 -8.86
C GLU A 78 7.09 8.10 -7.92
N TYR A 79 6.87 7.88 -6.62
CA TYR A 79 7.13 8.91 -5.63
C TYR A 79 8.64 9.04 -5.43
N ASN A 80 9.21 10.12 -5.93
CA ASN A 80 10.62 10.42 -5.79
C ASN A 80 10.74 11.46 -4.67
N GLY A 81 10.88 10.99 -3.42
CA GLY A 81 10.74 11.77 -2.19
C GLY A 81 11.81 12.83 -1.93
N LYS A 82 12.03 13.73 -2.90
CA LYS A 82 12.76 14.98 -2.72
C LYS A 82 11.91 16.02 -1.99
#